data_AF-A0A914XYW3-F1
#
_entry.id   AF-A0A914XYW3-F1
#
_cell.length_a   1.000
_cell.length_b   1.000
_cell.length_c   1.000
_cell.angle_alpha   90.00
_cell.angle_beta   90.00
_cell.angle_gamma   90.00
#
_symmetry.space_group_name_H-M   'P 1'
#
loop_
_entity.id
_entity.type
_entity.pdbx_description
1 polymer ?
#
loop_
_entity_poly.entity_id
_entity_poly.type
_entity_poly.pdbx_seq_one_letter_code
_entity_poly.pdbx_strand_id
1 'polypeptide(L)'
;MEEAKWLYDQLTPLTPILTALSAATPIHRSYLSDMDSRWDIITQGNDDRTPEERGLFEEKHYQKLICAGIEVPIAQHIANMFIRDPLLVLKDQIEQDDESCTDHFDYLQISVWNSMRFKPPPPDNDSNIGWRVEFRPTEIQLTDFENSAFSIFVVLLTRVIISYNLIFVTNVSKINQNMTRAVKRDAVLNEKLCFRNKLVTCEMTSEGKRKVRGKSETEISTDDLTVNEIINGMKNMFKSIFTYRQCHFRK
;
A
#
# COMPACT_ATOMS: atom_id res chain seq x y z
N MET A 1 3.78 -11.10 -11.89
CA MET A 1 4.60 -10.28 -10.96
C MET A 1 4.52 -8.79 -11.31
N GLU A 2 4.86 -8.37 -12.52
CA GLU A 2 4.89 -6.94 -12.92
C GLU A 2 3.61 -6.15 -12.64
N GLU A 3 2.44 -6.71 -12.93
CA GLU A 3 1.16 -6.04 -12.63
C GLU A 3 0.91 -5.90 -11.13
N ALA A 4 1.29 -6.91 -10.34
CA ALA A 4 1.15 -6.87 -8.88
C ALA A 4 2.10 -5.83 -8.26
N LYS A 5 3.34 -5.73 -8.73
CA LYS A 5 4.28 -4.65 -8.35
C LYS A 5 3.69 -3.28 -8.68
N TRP A 6 3.18 -3.12 -9.90
CA TRP A 6 2.55 -1.89 -10.33
C TRP A 6 1.37 -1.48 -9.45
N LEU A 7 0.45 -2.41 -9.18
CA LEU A 7 -0.69 -2.16 -8.29
C LEU A 7 -0.24 -1.82 -6.87
N TYR A 8 0.75 -2.54 -6.33
CA TYR A 8 1.30 -2.26 -5.01
C TYR A 8 1.77 -0.79 -4.92
N ASP A 9 2.55 -0.35 -5.89
CA ASP A 9 3.09 1.01 -5.95
C ASP A 9 1.99 2.06 -6.12
N GLN A 10 0.99 1.82 -6.99
CA GLN A 10 -0.09 2.79 -7.22
C GLN A 10 -1.09 2.86 -6.07
N LEU A 11 -1.29 1.78 -5.33
CA LEU A 11 -2.20 1.75 -4.18
C LEU A 11 -1.56 2.32 -2.91
N THR A 12 -0.24 2.29 -2.78
CA THR A 12 0.45 2.77 -1.57
C THR A 12 0.10 4.24 -1.21
N PRO A 13 0.12 5.21 -2.16
CA PRO A 13 -0.31 6.60 -1.90
C PRO A 13 -1.78 6.76 -1.53
N LEU A 14 -2.62 5.78 -1.87
CA LEU A 14 -4.05 5.77 -1.54
C LEU A 14 -4.32 5.28 -0.13
N THR A 15 -3.35 4.61 0.51
CA THR A 15 -3.55 4.05 1.85
C THR A 15 -3.97 5.07 2.91
N PRO A 16 -3.34 6.26 3.04
CA PRO A 16 -3.77 7.24 4.04
C PRO A 16 -5.14 7.84 3.75
N ILE A 17 -5.51 7.96 2.47
CA ILE A 17 -6.81 8.50 2.06
C ILE A 17 -7.91 7.55 2.50
N LEU A 18 -7.73 6.24 2.31
CA LEU A 18 -8.71 5.24 2.72
C LEU A 18 -8.70 5.02 4.25
N THR A 19 -7.57 5.22 4.93
CA THR A 19 -7.53 5.29 6.40
C THR A 19 -8.47 6.38 6.91
N ALA A 20 -8.32 7.61 6.40
CA ALA A 20 -9.17 8.73 6.82
C ALA A 20 -10.64 8.53 6.41
N LEU A 21 -10.88 8.07 5.17
CA LEU A 21 -12.23 7.90 4.64
C LEU A 21 -13.05 6.82 5.35
N SER A 22 -12.39 5.77 5.85
CA SER A 22 -13.06 4.64 6.53
C SER A 22 -12.97 4.71 8.05
N ALA A 23 -12.52 5.84 8.61
CA ALA A 23 -12.27 5.99 10.04
C ALA A 23 -13.51 5.62 10.89
N ALA A 24 -13.31 4.71 11.84
CA ALA A 24 -14.37 4.06 12.62
C ALA A 24 -13.94 3.68 14.05
N THR A 25 -12.76 4.12 14.51
CA THR A 25 -12.26 3.79 15.86
C THR A 25 -11.91 5.04 16.70
N PRO A 26 -12.91 5.86 17.10
CA PRO A 26 -12.69 7.06 17.91
C PRO A 26 -12.75 6.83 19.44
N ILE A 27 -12.91 5.58 19.89
CA ILE A 27 -13.07 5.22 21.30
C ILE A 27 -12.11 4.10 21.67
N HIS A 28 -11.35 4.30 22.74
CA HIS A 28 -10.43 3.30 23.27
C HIS A 28 -10.57 3.18 24.79
N ARG A 29 -10.72 1.95 25.29
CA ARG A 29 -10.85 1.66 26.73
C ARG A 29 -11.91 2.54 27.42
N SER A 30 -13.03 2.79 26.74
CA SER A 30 -14.14 3.64 27.21
C SER A 30 -13.85 5.15 27.27
N TYR A 31 -12.76 5.62 26.66
CA TYR A 31 -12.43 7.04 26.51
C TYR A 31 -12.53 7.45 25.05
N LEU A 32 -13.00 8.68 24.80
CA LEU A 32 -12.89 9.32 23.49
C LEU A 32 -11.42 9.63 23.21
N SER A 33 -10.93 9.25 22.04
CA SER A 33 -9.61 9.65 21.55
C SER A 33 -9.67 10.92 20.72
N ASP A 34 -8.52 11.59 20.60
CA ASP A 34 -8.30 12.68 19.64
C ASP A 34 -7.83 12.15 18.27
N MET A 35 -8.23 10.92 17.96
CA MET A 35 -7.89 10.14 16.77
C MET A 35 -9.11 9.31 16.40
N ASP A 36 -9.34 9.10 15.11
CA ASP A 36 -10.50 8.35 14.60
C ASP A 36 -10.13 6.98 14.01
N SER A 37 -8.84 6.62 13.98
CA SER A 37 -8.35 5.40 13.34
C SER A 37 -7.51 4.51 14.24
N ARG A 38 -7.68 3.19 14.10
CA ARG A 38 -6.91 2.15 14.82
C ARG A 38 -5.42 2.06 14.45
N TRP A 39 -4.99 2.70 13.36
CA TRP A 39 -3.68 2.45 12.76
C TRP A 39 -2.52 2.61 13.74
N ASP A 40 -2.47 3.74 14.45
CA ASP A 40 -1.38 4.05 15.39
C ASP A 40 -1.36 3.12 16.60
N ILE A 41 -2.54 2.73 17.09
CA ILE A 41 -2.66 1.84 18.26
C ILE A 41 -2.20 0.44 17.92
N ILE A 42 -2.58 -0.09 16.76
CA ILE A 42 -2.12 -1.41 16.33
C ILE A 42 -0.62 -1.38 16.02
N THR A 43 -0.13 -0.30 15.39
CA THR A 43 1.30 -0.15 15.10
C THR A 43 2.12 -0.13 16.38
N GLN A 44 1.73 0.70 17.36
CA GLN A 44 2.45 0.81 18.63
C GLN A 44 2.28 -0.44 19.52
N GLY A 45 1.12 -1.10 19.45
CA GLY A 45 0.84 -2.30 20.24
C GLY A 45 1.61 -3.55 19.80
N ASN A 46 2.19 -3.53 18.59
CA ASN A 46 3.00 -4.63 18.04
C ASN A 46 4.44 -4.17 17.71
N ASP A 47 4.89 -3.05 18.27
CA ASP A 47 6.25 -2.55 18.07
C ASP A 47 7.22 -3.26 19.02
N ASP A 48 7.93 -4.26 18.51
CA ASP A 48 8.94 -5.04 19.22
C ASP A 48 10.34 -4.39 19.18
N ARG A 49 10.49 -3.27 18.47
CA ARG A 49 11.81 -2.67 18.24
C ARG A 49 12.48 -2.16 19.51
N THR A 50 13.74 -2.51 19.68
CA THR A 50 14.64 -1.83 20.61
C THR A 50 14.97 -0.41 20.12
N PRO A 51 15.40 0.51 21.01
CA PRO A 51 15.87 1.82 20.59
C PRO A 51 16.98 1.78 19.52
N GLU A 52 17.87 0.80 19.61
CA GLU A 52 19.01 0.58 18.72
C GLU A 52 18.58 0.13 17.31
N GLU A 53 17.42 -0.52 17.18
CA GLU A 53 16.89 -1.04 15.91
C GLU A 53 16.21 0.01 15.03
N ARG A 54 16.05 1.24 15.55
CA ARG A 54 15.34 2.31 14.82
C ARG A 54 16.24 2.93 13.76
N GLY A 55 15.90 2.65 12.49
CA GLY A 55 16.57 3.24 11.32
C GLY A 55 17.67 2.36 10.72
N LEU A 56 17.76 1.09 11.12
CA LEU A 56 18.68 0.12 10.53
C LEU A 56 18.24 -0.32 9.13
N PHE A 57 19.22 -0.67 8.31
CA PHE A 57 19.06 -1.31 7.00
C PHE A 57 19.82 -2.64 6.99
N GLU A 58 19.18 -3.70 6.51
CA GLU A 58 19.74 -5.04 6.53
C GLU A 58 20.62 -5.32 5.29
N GLU A 59 21.87 -4.88 5.36
CA GLU A 59 22.82 -4.96 4.24
C GLU A 59 23.14 -6.41 3.85
N LYS A 60 23.28 -7.32 4.82
CA LYS A 60 23.68 -8.72 4.57
C LYS A 60 22.65 -9.45 3.69
N HIS A 61 21.37 -9.36 4.06
CA HIS A 61 20.30 -10.01 3.30
C HIS A 61 20.08 -9.33 1.96
N TYR A 62 20.21 -7.99 1.90
CA TYR A 62 20.19 -7.26 0.64
C TYR A 62 21.26 -7.77 -0.34
N GLN A 63 22.51 -7.88 0.08
CA GLN A 63 23.59 -8.39 -0.77
C GLN A 63 23.35 -9.83 -1.21
N LYS A 64 22.85 -10.71 -0.32
CA LYS A 64 22.48 -12.09 -0.67
C LYS A 64 21.44 -12.13 -1.80
N LEU A 65 20.40 -11.30 -1.72
CA LEU A 65 19.34 -11.21 -2.73
C LEU A 65 19.87 -10.67 -4.07
N ILE A 66 20.72 -9.63 -4.04
CA ILE A 66 21.34 -9.08 -5.24
C ILE A 66 22.25 -10.11 -5.92
N CYS A 67 23.09 -10.83 -5.16
CA CYS A 67 23.94 -11.90 -5.69
C CYS A 67 23.12 -13.05 -6.30
N ALA A 68 21.91 -13.30 -5.80
CA ALA A 68 20.97 -14.27 -6.37
C ALA A 68 20.22 -13.75 -7.62
N GLY A 69 20.49 -12.52 -8.07
CA GLY A 69 19.88 -11.94 -9.27
C GLY A 69 18.49 -11.31 -9.05
N ILE A 70 18.07 -11.11 -7.80
CA ILE A 70 16.82 -10.40 -7.49
C ILE A 70 16.98 -8.92 -7.81
N GLU A 71 15.96 -8.33 -8.45
CA GLU A 71 15.96 -6.92 -8.80
C GLU A 71 16.07 -6.00 -7.57
N VAL A 72 16.81 -4.90 -7.70
CA VAL A 72 17.13 -3.98 -6.60
C VAL A 72 15.91 -3.55 -5.77
N PRO A 73 14.78 -3.11 -6.36
CA PRO A 73 13.64 -2.68 -5.56
C PRO A 73 13.02 -3.80 -4.70
N ILE A 74 12.97 -5.02 -5.24
CA ILE A 74 12.44 -6.18 -4.50
C ILE A 74 13.46 -6.67 -3.46
N ALA A 75 14.74 -6.66 -3.79
CA ALA A 75 15.80 -7.01 -2.85
C ALA A 75 15.78 -6.07 -1.63
N GLN A 76 15.64 -4.75 -1.85
CA GLN A 76 15.49 -3.77 -0.77
C GLN A 76 14.22 -3.99 0.04
N HIS A 77 13.09 -4.23 -0.62
CA HIS A 77 11.81 -4.51 0.04
C HIS A 77 11.89 -5.74 0.95
N ILE A 78 12.44 -6.85 0.45
CA ILE A 78 12.55 -8.11 1.18
C ILE A 78 13.58 -7.99 2.30
N ALA A 79 14.75 -7.40 2.04
CA ALA A 79 15.79 -7.21 3.06
C ALA A 79 15.27 -6.42 4.26
N ASN A 80 14.43 -5.40 4.03
CA ASN A 80 13.80 -4.63 5.10
C ASN A 80 12.82 -5.43 5.97
N MET A 81 12.46 -6.67 5.61
CA MET A 81 11.71 -7.57 6.51
C MET A 81 12.66 -8.28 7.47
N PHE A 82 13.88 -8.59 7.06
CA PHE A 82 14.90 -9.31 7.84
C PHE A 82 15.56 -8.47 8.94
N ILE A 83 15.19 -7.20 9.10
CA ILE A 83 15.52 -6.41 10.31
C ILE A 83 14.68 -6.85 11.53
N ARG A 84 13.74 -7.79 11.35
CA ARG A 84 12.86 -8.32 12.40
C ARG A 84 13.23 -9.76 12.69
N ASP A 85 13.14 -10.12 13.96
CA ASP A 85 13.24 -11.50 14.38
C ASP A 85 11.88 -12.21 14.20
N PRO A 86 11.87 -13.52 13.89
CA PRO A 86 10.64 -14.29 13.86
C PRO A 86 10.08 -14.47 15.28
N LEU A 87 8.92 -13.89 15.55
CA LEU A 87 8.26 -13.98 16.87
C LEU A 87 7.57 -15.33 17.13
N LEU A 88 7.26 -16.09 16.08
CA LEU A 88 6.61 -17.39 16.16
C LEU A 88 7.28 -18.36 15.19
N VAL A 89 7.82 -19.45 15.74
CA VAL A 89 8.29 -20.60 14.98
C VAL A 89 7.80 -21.85 15.70
N LEU A 90 7.08 -22.72 15.00
CA LEU A 90 6.61 -23.98 15.57
C LEU A 90 7.76 -24.99 15.61
N LYS A 91 7.86 -25.72 16.73
CA LYS A 91 8.95 -26.68 16.97
C LYS A 91 9.11 -27.70 15.84
N ASP A 92 7.99 -28.21 15.34
CA ASP A 92 7.98 -29.26 14.31
C ASP A 92 8.26 -28.71 12.90
N GLN A 93 8.40 -27.38 12.76
CA GLN A 93 8.68 -26.66 11.52
C GLN A 93 10.02 -25.92 11.57
N ILE A 94 10.91 -26.27 12.50
CA ILE A 94 12.26 -25.71 12.53
C ILE A 94 13.04 -26.18 11.31
N GLU A 95 12.99 -27.47 11.00
CA GLU A 95 13.63 -28.07 9.83
C GLU A 95 12.58 -28.20 8.71
N GLN A 96 12.89 -27.68 7.52
CA GLN A 96 12.00 -27.69 6.36
C GLN A 96 12.78 -27.98 5.08
N ASP A 97 12.07 -28.38 4.04
CA ASP A 97 12.61 -28.48 2.68
C ASP A 97 12.34 -27.15 1.94
N ASP A 98 13.37 -26.33 1.80
CA ASP A 98 13.29 -24.98 1.19
C ASP A 98 12.80 -25.00 -0.28
N GLU A 99 12.87 -26.15 -0.97
CA GLU A 99 12.38 -26.30 -2.35
C GLU A 99 10.85 -26.51 -2.42
N SER A 100 10.22 -26.94 -1.33
CA SER A 100 8.78 -27.26 -1.29
C SER A 100 7.99 -26.49 -0.22
N CYS A 101 8.66 -25.91 0.77
CA CYS A 101 8.06 -25.18 1.88
C CYS A 101 8.46 -23.71 1.89
N THR A 102 7.49 -22.83 2.16
CA THR A 102 7.72 -21.38 2.33
C THR A 102 7.48 -20.89 3.75
N ASP A 103 7.18 -21.79 4.70
CA ASP A 103 6.70 -21.41 6.03
C ASP A 103 7.69 -20.51 6.78
N HIS A 104 9.01 -20.74 6.68
CA HIS A 104 10.02 -19.84 7.27
C HIS A 104 9.92 -18.41 6.74
N PHE A 105 9.75 -18.25 5.43
CA PHE A 105 9.54 -16.94 4.83
C PHE A 105 8.18 -16.35 5.21
N ASP A 106 7.14 -17.18 5.22
CA ASP A 106 5.80 -16.77 5.61
C ASP A 106 5.76 -16.29 7.06
N TYR A 107 6.47 -16.93 7.99
CA TYR A 107 6.56 -16.49 9.39
C TYR A 107 7.11 -15.07 9.53
N LEU A 108 8.13 -14.72 8.73
CA LEU A 108 8.64 -13.35 8.67
C LEU A 108 7.65 -12.42 7.98
N GLN A 109 7.03 -12.85 6.88
CA GLN A 109 6.15 -11.99 6.11
C GLN A 109 4.84 -11.66 6.84
N ILE A 110 4.26 -12.62 7.57
CA ILE A 110 3.02 -12.42 8.30
C ILE A 110 3.21 -11.49 9.50
N SER A 111 4.40 -11.46 10.10
CA SER A 111 4.78 -10.58 11.22
C SER A 111 5.18 -9.17 10.78
N VAL A 112 5.27 -8.90 9.47
CA VAL A 112 5.44 -7.55 8.93
C VAL A 112 4.08 -7.01 8.46
N TRP A 113 3.53 -6.07 9.24
CA TRP A 113 2.21 -5.48 9.01
C TRP A 113 2.27 -4.06 8.45
N ASN A 114 2.53 -3.96 7.15
CA ASN A 114 2.45 -2.71 6.41
C ASN A 114 1.02 -2.41 5.91
N SER A 115 0.80 -1.19 5.39
CA SER A 115 -0.51 -0.78 4.82
C SER A 115 -0.83 -1.51 3.51
N MET A 116 0.22 -1.89 2.78
CA MET A 116 0.17 -2.78 1.63
C MET A 116 0.99 -4.04 1.93
N ARG A 117 0.57 -5.20 1.41
CA ARG A 117 1.38 -6.42 1.44
C ARG A 117 1.51 -7.03 0.05
N PHE A 118 2.73 -7.36 -0.33
CA PHE A 118 3.05 -8.02 -1.60
C PHE A 118 3.23 -9.52 -1.36
N LYS A 119 2.30 -10.35 -1.83
CA LYS A 119 2.24 -11.77 -1.50
C LYS A 119 2.75 -12.62 -2.67
N PRO A 120 3.79 -13.46 -2.48
CA PRO A 120 4.20 -14.41 -3.49
C PRO A 120 3.09 -15.46 -3.76
N PRO A 121 3.18 -16.16 -4.90
CA PRO A 121 2.42 -17.39 -5.10
C PRO A 121 2.87 -18.45 -4.08
N PRO A 122 1.99 -19.38 -3.67
CA PRO A 122 2.42 -20.53 -2.88
C PRO A 122 3.36 -21.43 -3.71
N PRO A 123 4.16 -22.30 -3.06
CA PRO A 123 5.11 -23.19 -3.75
C PRO A 123 4.43 -24.28 -4.59
N ASP A 124 3.15 -24.56 -4.33
CA ASP A 124 2.39 -25.57 -5.06
C ASP A 124 2.11 -25.15 -6.52
N ASN A 125 2.74 -25.87 -7.45
CA ASN A 125 2.64 -25.69 -8.90
C ASN A 125 1.23 -25.95 -9.46
N ASP A 126 0.36 -26.66 -8.73
CA ASP A 126 -1.03 -26.92 -9.15
C ASP A 126 -1.99 -25.78 -8.78
N SER A 127 -1.53 -24.79 -8.01
CA SER A 127 -2.34 -23.64 -7.67
C SER A 127 -2.36 -22.61 -8.82
N ASN A 128 -3.56 -22.25 -9.31
CA ASN A 128 -3.74 -21.12 -10.24
C ASN A 128 -3.55 -19.74 -9.54
N ILE A 129 -2.78 -19.70 -8.45
CA ILE A 129 -2.63 -18.53 -7.58
C ILE A 129 -1.35 -17.78 -7.95
N GLY A 130 -1.51 -16.58 -8.51
CA GLY A 130 -0.39 -15.71 -8.84
C GLY A 130 0.10 -14.83 -7.68
N TRP A 131 0.98 -13.88 -8.04
CA TRP A 131 1.37 -12.76 -7.18
C TRP A 131 0.15 -11.91 -6.82
N ARG A 132 0.00 -11.60 -5.53
CA ARG A 132 -1.16 -10.86 -5.01
C ARG A 132 -0.73 -9.61 -4.27
N VAL A 133 -1.62 -8.63 -4.22
CA VAL A 133 -1.49 -7.45 -3.37
C VAL A 133 -2.63 -7.44 -2.37
N GLU A 134 -2.32 -7.10 -1.13
CA GLU A 134 -3.30 -6.94 -0.06
C GLU A 134 -3.35 -5.47 0.35
N PHE A 135 -4.54 -4.86 0.27
CA PHE A 135 -4.81 -3.50 0.70
C PHE A 135 -5.40 -3.55 2.13
N ARG A 136 -4.67 -3.07 3.13
CA ARG A 136 -4.94 -3.30 4.55
C ARG A 136 -5.40 -2.09 5.41
N PRO A 137 -5.40 -0.82 4.95
CA PRO A 137 -5.59 0.33 5.83
C PRO A 137 -7.04 0.56 6.27
N THR A 138 -8.03 -0.03 5.60
CA THR A 138 -9.44 0.26 5.88
C THR A 138 -9.87 -0.24 7.26
N GLU A 139 -10.82 0.45 7.88
CA GLU A 139 -11.49 -0.02 9.09
C GLU A 139 -12.78 -0.74 8.76
N ILE A 140 -13.17 -1.65 9.66
CA ILE A 140 -14.45 -2.35 9.55
C ILE A 140 -15.58 -1.38 9.88
N GLN A 141 -16.62 -1.41 9.06
CA GLN A 141 -17.83 -0.59 9.21
C GLN A 141 -18.92 -1.41 9.92
N LEU A 142 -19.94 -0.74 10.44
CA LEU A 142 -21.01 -1.39 11.22
C LEU A 142 -21.88 -2.32 10.38
N THR A 143 -22.05 -2.02 9.09
CA THR A 143 -22.94 -2.79 8.21
C THR A 143 -22.19 -3.54 7.11
N ASP A 144 -22.74 -4.70 6.72
CA ASP A 144 -22.25 -5.46 5.57
C ASP A 144 -22.28 -4.65 4.28
N PHE A 145 -23.24 -3.73 4.15
CA PHE A 145 -23.35 -2.85 3.01
C PHE A 145 -22.16 -1.90 2.90
N GLU A 146 -21.79 -1.21 3.99
CA GLU A 146 -20.64 -0.29 3.99
C GLU A 146 -19.32 -1.03 3.77
N ASN A 147 -19.15 -2.19 4.41
CA ASN A 147 -17.98 -3.07 4.21
C ASN A 147 -17.88 -3.55 2.75
N SER A 148 -19.01 -3.93 2.15
CA SER A 148 -19.10 -4.31 0.74
C SER A 148 -18.78 -3.13 -0.17
N ALA A 149 -19.25 -1.92 0.17
CA ALA A 149 -18.99 -0.71 -0.60
C ALA A 149 -17.50 -0.37 -0.66
N PHE A 150 -16.78 -0.39 0.47
CA PHE A 150 -15.32 -0.20 0.49
C PHE A 150 -14.58 -1.30 -0.27
N SER A 151 -14.98 -2.56 -0.10
CA SER A 151 -14.36 -3.69 -0.80
C SER A 151 -14.51 -3.57 -2.32
N ILE A 152 -15.73 -3.30 -2.79
CA ILE A 152 -16.04 -3.09 -4.21
C ILE A 152 -15.33 -1.83 -4.73
N PHE A 153 -15.27 -0.76 -3.94
CA PHE A 153 -14.57 0.46 -4.30
C PHE A 153 -13.09 0.20 -4.59
N VAL A 154 -12.38 -0.50 -3.69
CA VAL A 154 -10.96 -0.85 -3.91
C VAL A 154 -10.80 -1.72 -5.16
N VAL A 155 -11.68 -2.70 -5.40
CA VAL A 155 -11.65 -3.54 -6.62
C VAL A 155 -11.89 -2.72 -7.89
N LEU A 156 -12.84 -1.79 -7.88
CA LEU A 156 -13.09 -0.92 -9.04
C LEU A 156 -11.91 0.04 -9.25
N LEU A 157 -11.31 0.53 -8.17
CA LEU A 157 -10.14 1.40 -8.23
C LEU A 157 -8.94 0.69 -8.85
N THR A 158 -8.64 -0.57 -8.46
CA THR A 158 -7.56 -1.34 -9.10
C THR A 158 -7.80 -1.54 -10.59
N ARG A 159 -9.05 -1.84 -11.00
CA ARG A 159 -9.42 -1.97 -12.41
C ARG A 159 -9.23 -0.67 -13.18
N VAL A 160 -9.58 0.47 -12.59
CA VAL A 160 -9.38 1.80 -13.19
C VAL A 160 -7.89 2.11 -13.32
N ILE A 161 -7.08 1.86 -12.29
CA ILE A 161 -5.62 2.04 -12.32
C ILE A 161 -5.00 1.26 -13.46
N ILE A 162 -5.36 -0.02 -13.61
CA ILE A 162 -4.81 -0.89 -14.67
C ILE A 162 -5.31 -0.45 -16.04
N SER A 163 -6.63 -0.30 -16.21
CA SER A 163 -7.25 -0.04 -17.52
C SER A 163 -6.75 1.26 -18.14
N TYR A 164 -6.45 2.26 -17.31
CA TYR A 164 -6.03 3.58 -17.75
C TYR A 164 -4.57 3.89 -17.47
N ASN A 165 -3.80 2.90 -16.98
CA ASN A 165 -2.38 3.05 -16.69
C ASN A 165 -2.09 4.29 -15.80
N LEU A 166 -2.92 4.49 -14.77
CA LEU A 166 -2.83 5.67 -13.90
C LEU A 166 -1.60 5.61 -12.99
N ILE A 167 -1.00 6.76 -12.72
CA ILE A 167 0.15 6.89 -11.83
C ILE A 167 -0.22 7.76 -10.62
N PHE A 168 -0.15 7.17 -9.43
CA PHE A 168 -0.34 7.84 -8.14
C PHE A 168 0.92 7.90 -7.30
N VAL A 169 1.94 7.08 -7.63
CA VAL A 169 3.22 7.02 -6.88
C VAL A 169 3.73 8.41 -6.50
N THR A 170 4.15 8.57 -5.26
CA THR A 170 4.79 9.80 -4.77
C THR A 170 5.87 9.42 -3.77
N ASN A 171 6.56 10.41 -3.20
CA ASN A 171 7.60 10.17 -2.21
C ASN A 171 7.05 9.45 -0.97
N VAL A 172 7.67 8.32 -0.59
CA VAL A 172 7.29 7.53 0.61
C VAL A 172 7.27 8.39 1.87
N SER A 173 8.18 9.35 2.01
CA SER A 173 8.19 10.28 3.14
C SER A 173 6.90 11.10 3.25
N LYS A 174 6.30 11.48 2.12
CA LYS A 174 5.00 12.17 2.08
C LYS A 174 3.84 11.22 2.39
N ILE A 175 3.93 9.96 1.96
CA ILE A 175 2.92 8.93 2.30
C ILE A 175 2.93 8.68 3.81
N ASN A 176 4.11 8.57 4.43
CA ASN A 176 4.24 8.42 5.88
C ASN A 176 3.68 9.63 6.64
N GLN A 177 3.98 10.86 6.17
CA GLN A 177 3.38 12.08 6.72
C GLN A 177 1.85 12.08 6.60
N ASN A 178 1.33 11.61 5.47
CA ASN A 178 -0.11 11.49 5.25
C ASN A 178 -0.74 10.47 6.19
N MET A 179 -0.09 9.33 6.47
CA MET A 179 -0.60 8.36 7.45
C MET A 179 -0.76 9.02 8.83
N THR A 180 0.24 9.80 9.29
CA THR A 180 0.14 10.53 10.55
C THR A 180 -0.98 11.59 10.57
N ARG A 181 -1.31 12.19 9.42
CA ARG A 181 -2.43 13.12 9.31
C ARG A 181 -3.78 12.39 9.26
N ALA A 182 -3.85 11.27 8.56
CA ALA A 182 -5.07 10.53 8.28
C ALA A 182 -5.72 9.89 9.52
N VAL A 183 -4.96 9.66 10.59
CA VAL A 183 -5.46 9.02 11.82
C VAL A 183 -6.10 10.02 12.80
N LYS A 184 -5.86 11.33 12.62
CA LYS A 184 -6.33 12.36 13.54
C LYS A 184 -7.86 12.48 13.52
N ARG A 185 -8.42 13.02 14.62
CA ARG A 185 -9.84 13.34 14.68
C ARG A 185 -10.25 14.26 13.53
N ASP A 186 -11.38 13.93 12.90
CA ASP A 186 -11.98 14.65 11.78
C ASP A 186 -11.05 14.79 10.56
N ALA A 187 -10.05 13.90 10.39
CA ALA A 187 -9.09 14.00 9.29
C ALA A 187 -9.76 14.01 7.91
N VAL A 188 -10.84 13.24 7.74
CA VAL A 188 -11.61 13.21 6.48
C VAL A 188 -12.24 14.56 6.12
N LEU A 189 -12.55 15.39 7.13
CA LEU A 189 -13.19 16.70 6.98
C LEU A 189 -12.17 17.84 6.88
N ASN A 190 -11.11 17.78 7.69
CA ASN A 190 -10.27 18.95 7.99
C ASN A 190 -8.82 18.81 7.53
N GLU A 191 -8.29 17.59 7.44
CA GLU A 191 -6.88 17.39 7.11
C GLU A 191 -6.62 17.47 5.61
N LYS A 192 -5.39 17.87 5.27
CA LYS A 192 -4.89 17.88 3.90
C LYS A 192 -3.77 16.87 3.76
N LEU A 193 -3.88 16.02 2.75
CA LEU A 193 -2.94 14.96 2.44
C LEU A 193 -2.17 15.35 1.17
N CYS A 194 -0.84 15.20 1.23
CA CYS A 194 0.03 15.47 0.10
C CYS A 194 -0.23 14.43 -1.00
N PHE A 195 -0.78 14.85 -2.13
CA PHE A 195 -1.18 13.96 -3.21
C PHE A 195 -0.84 14.56 -4.57
N ARG A 196 -0.74 13.73 -5.61
CA ARG A 196 -0.47 14.23 -6.96
C ARG A 196 -1.58 15.17 -7.40
N ASN A 197 -1.22 16.38 -7.79
CA ASN A 197 -2.15 17.43 -8.20
C ASN A 197 -2.56 17.32 -9.68
N LYS A 198 -1.88 16.45 -10.44
CA LYS A 198 -2.15 16.15 -11.85
C LYS A 198 -2.34 14.66 -12.01
N LEU A 199 -3.31 14.30 -12.84
CA LEU A 199 -3.49 12.92 -13.25
C LEU A 199 -2.43 12.58 -14.30
N VAL A 200 -1.61 11.60 -14.00
CA VAL A 200 -0.51 11.13 -14.84
C VAL A 200 -0.83 9.72 -15.32
N THR A 201 -0.44 9.40 -16.55
CA THR A 201 -0.61 8.05 -17.12
C THR A 201 0.69 7.55 -17.74
N CYS A 202 0.83 6.22 -17.89
CA CYS A 202 1.95 5.63 -18.64
C CYS A 202 1.51 4.95 -19.94
N GLU A 203 2.50 4.78 -20.81
CA GLU A 203 2.47 3.91 -21.99
C GLU A 203 3.46 2.77 -21.81
N MET A 204 3.14 1.63 -22.41
CA MET A 204 4.08 0.52 -22.52
C MET A 204 5.07 0.84 -23.64
N THR A 205 6.37 0.77 -23.33
CA THR A 205 7.43 0.85 -24.35
C THR A 205 7.53 -0.46 -25.11
N SER A 206 8.25 -0.45 -26.23
CA SER A 206 8.59 -1.65 -27.01
C SER A 206 9.34 -2.72 -26.20
N GLU A 207 9.98 -2.33 -25.09
CA GLU A 207 10.69 -3.21 -24.16
C GLU A 207 9.80 -3.76 -23.04
N GLY A 208 8.48 -3.49 -23.07
CA GLY A 208 7.55 -3.92 -22.02
C GLY A 208 7.67 -3.13 -20.72
N LYS A 209 8.32 -1.95 -20.72
CA LYS A 209 8.42 -1.07 -19.54
C LYS A 209 7.35 0.01 -19.57
N ARG A 210 6.85 0.41 -18.40
CA ARG A 210 5.93 1.56 -18.28
C ARG A 210 6.73 2.86 -18.31
N LYS A 211 6.40 3.75 -19.23
CA LYS A 211 6.97 5.10 -19.34
C LYS A 211 5.86 6.14 -19.20
N VAL A 212 6.09 7.16 -18.38
CA VAL A 212 5.17 8.30 -18.22
C VAL A 212 4.90 8.96 -19.58
N ARG A 213 3.63 9.28 -19.88
CA ARG A 213 3.27 10.01 -21.10
C ARG A 213 3.73 11.47 -21.01
N GLY A 214 4.32 11.99 -22.10
CA GLY A 214 4.70 13.42 -22.20
C GLY A 214 6.07 13.79 -21.62
N LYS A 215 6.69 14.85 -22.17
CA LYS A 215 8.06 15.32 -21.82
C LYS A 215 8.13 16.12 -20.49
N SER A 216 7.02 16.55 -19.92
CA SER A 216 6.96 17.45 -18.75
C SER A 216 6.45 16.79 -17.45
N GLU A 217 6.18 15.48 -17.45
CA GLU A 217 5.55 14.76 -16.34
C GLU A 217 6.53 13.90 -15.52
N THR A 218 7.83 14.04 -15.77
CA THR A 218 8.87 13.30 -15.00
C THR A 218 9.01 13.79 -13.57
N GLU A 219 8.69 15.06 -13.30
CA GLU A 219 8.74 15.61 -11.95
C GLU A 219 7.43 15.31 -11.20
N ILE A 220 7.55 14.77 -9.99
CA ILE A 220 6.39 14.44 -9.14
C ILE A 220 5.82 15.75 -8.60
N SER A 221 4.80 16.30 -9.26
CA SER A 221 4.05 17.45 -8.77
C SER A 221 2.97 17.02 -7.78
N THR A 222 3.00 17.58 -6.58
CA THR A 222 2.08 17.25 -5.47
C THR A 222 1.62 18.51 -4.76
N ASP A 223 0.38 18.52 -4.29
CA ASP A 223 -0.19 19.56 -3.42
C ASP A 223 -0.82 18.93 -2.17
N ASP A 224 -1.04 19.72 -1.12
CA ASP A 224 -1.82 19.33 0.05
C ASP A 224 -3.31 19.48 -0.26
N LEU A 225 -4.02 18.35 -0.40
CA LEU A 225 -5.42 18.28 -0.82
C LEU A 225 -6.30 17.62 0.26
N THR A 226 -7.52 18.09 0.43
CA THR A 226 -8.51 17.43 1.29
C THR A 226 -8.91 16.07 0.72
N VAL A 227 -9.42 15.16 1.58
CA VAL A 227 -9.93 13.85 1.11
C VAL A 227 -11.01 14.05 0.05
N ASN A 228 -11.91 15.03 0.24
CA ASN A 228 -12.93 15.36 -0.75
C ASN A 228 -12.33 15.78 -2.11
N GLU A 229 -11.30 16.63 -2.13
CA GLU A 229 -10.64 17.05 -3.38
C GLU A 229 -9.93 15.89 -4.09
N ILE A 230 -9.37 14.93 -3.35
CA ILE A 230 -8.72 13.76 -3.94
C ILE A 230 -9.76 12.78 -4.52
N ILE A 231 -10.80 12.48 -3.74
CA ILE A 231 -11.86 11.53 -4.10
C ILE A 231 -12.75 12.10 -5.20
N ASN A 232 -13.25 13.33 -5.05
CA ASN A 232 -14.24 13.96 -5.94
C ASN A 232 -13.63 14.92 -6.96
N GLY A 233 -12.32 15.17 -6.89
CA GLY A 233 -11.60 16.07 -7.77
C GLY A 233 -11.80 17.55 -7.46
N MET A 234 -11.01 18.37 -8.15
CA MET A 234 -11.07 19.84 -8.07
C MET A 234 -11.61 20.40 -9.37
N LYS A 235 -12.58 21.32 -9.28
CA LYS A 235 -13.05 22.08 -10.44
C LYS A 235 -11.84 22.69 -11.18
N ASN A 236 -11.72 22.37 -12.47
CA ASN A 236 -10.72 22.90 -13.40
C ASN A 236 -9.26 22.41 -13.23
N MET A 237 -8.94 21.47 -12.33
CA MET A 237 -7.56 20.93 -12.20
C MET A 237 -7.47 19.40 -12.24
N PHE A 238 -8.43 18.69 -11.64
CA PHE A 238 -8.37 17.23 -11.51
C PHE A 238 -9.74 16.62 -11.79
N LYS A 239 -9.85 15.79 -12.84
CA LYS A 239 -10.99 14.88 -12.98
C LYS A 239 -10.79 13.76 -11.97
N SER A 240 -11.72 13.66 -11.03
CA SER A 240 -11.72 12.70 -9.94
C SER A 240 -11.43 11.27 -10.37
N ILE A 241 -10.97 10.44 -9.42
CA ILE A 241 -10.84 8.98 -9.60
C ILE A 241 -12.15 8.36 -10.13
N PHE A 242 -13.32 8.92 -9.76
CA PHE A 242 -14.63 8.47 -10.23
C PHE A 242 -14.99 8.92 -11.66
N THR A 243 -14.50 10.07 -12.13
CA THR A 243 -14.94 10.66 -13.40
C THR A 243 -14.15 10.20 -14.62
N TYR A 244 -13.01 9.53 -14.44
CA TYR A 244 -12.21 9.02 -15.55
C TYR A 244 -12.97 7.99 -16.41
N ARG A 245 -13.73 7.09 -15.77
CA ARG A 245 -14.55 6.09 -16.47
C ARG A 245 -15.76 6.70 -17.19
N GLN A 246 -16.44 7.68 -16.58
CA GLN A 246 -17.63 8.30 -17.19
C GLN A 246 -17.31 9.13 -18.45
N CYS A 247 -16.11 9.73 -18.54
CA CYS A 247 -15.70 10.50 -19.71
C CYS A 247 -15.34 9.62 -20.92
N HIS A 248 -14.89 8.37 -20.72
CA HIS A 248 -14.44 7.49 -21.80
C HIS A 248 -15.53 6.59 -22.40
N PHE A 249 -16.71 6.46 -21.76
CA PHE A 249 -17.88 5.75 -22.31
C PHE A 249 -18.81 6.64 -23.15
N ARG A 250 -18.50 7.94 -23.31
CA ARG A 250 -19.25 8.87 -24.18
C ARG A 250 -18.63 9.02 -25.59
N LYS A 251 -17.84 8.06 -26.04
CA LYS A 251 -17.37 7.95 -27.42
C LYS A 251 -17.64 6.56 -27.95
#